data_AF-A0A1Y2AVY6-F1
#
_entry.id   AF-A0A1Y2AVY6-F1
#
_cell.length_a   1.000
_cell.length_b   1.000
_cell.length_c   1.000
_cell.angle_alpha   90.00
_cell.angle_beta   90.00
_cell.angle_gamma   90.00
#
_symmetry.space_group_name_H-M   'P 1'
#
loop_
_entity.id
_entity.type
_entity.pdbx_description
1 polymer ?
#
loop_
_entity_poly.entity_id
_entity_poly.type
_entity_poly.pdbx_seq_one_letter_code
_entity_poly.pdbx_strand_id
1 'polypeptide(L)'
;LCLDIEAFEFDQKILTEFGWCIFRKDGTIDKKIHAIVKENIKYRNKKHVPDNREYYLFGESVTQNLSDIEKELKEDIEKVNYLVGQGIESDIRYLNSIKIHTSKFEKMKSSKVPEYGIIDTMDIYSGFYHSKGVGLEKSLIKLQLPYGRLHNAG
;
A
#
# COMPACT_ATOMS: atom_id res chain seq x y z
N LEU A 1 -4.36 -8.12 -4.16
CA LEU A 1 -4.53 -6.71 -3.81
C LEU A 1 -3.16 -6.17 -3.44
N CYS A 2 -2.69 -5.12 -4.12
CA CYS A 2 -1.57 -4.34 -3.62
C CYS A 2 -2.09 -3.11 -2.87
N LEU A 3 -1.40 -2.71 -1.81
CA LEU A 3 -1.76 -1.53 -1.02
C LEU A 3 -0.55 -0.74 -0.56
N ASP A 4 -0.79 0.53 -0.28
CA ASP A 4 0.10 1.46 0.39
C ASP A 4 -0.77 2.43 1.22
N ILE A 5 -0.32 2.78 2.42
CA ILE A 5 -1.04 3.66 3.34
C ILE A 5 -0.08 4.72 3.85
N GLU A 6 -0.45 5.99 3.63
CA GLU A 6 0.32 7.12 4.14
C GLU A 6 -0.24 7.59 5.48
N ALA A 7 0.67 7.95 6.38
CA ALA A 7 0.36 8.52 7.67
C ALA A 7 1.10 9.86 7.85
N PHE A 8 0.59 10.70 8.74
CA PHE A 8 1.20 11.98 9.02
C PHE A 8 2.61 11.81 9.62
N GLU A 9 3.59 12.48 9.02
CA GLU A 9 5.01 12.31 9.32
C GLU A 9 5.38 12.67 10.77
N PHE A 10 4.54 13.43 11.47
CA PHE A 10 4.73 13.79 12.89
C PHE A 10 3.85 12.99 13.86
N ASP A 11 2.83 12.29 13.38
CA ASP A 11 2.01 11.39 14.18
C ASP A 11 1.44 10.24 13.33
N GLN A 12 2.06 9.07 13.48
CA GLN A 12 1.75 7.86 12.72
C GLN A 12 0.40 7.23 13.07
N LYS A 13 -0.35 7.79 14.03
CA LYS A 13 -1.75 7.42 14.31
C LYS A 13 -2.73 8.12 13.37
N ILE A 14 -2.29 9.16 12.68
CA ILE A 14 -3.11 9.99 11.79
C ILE A 14 -2.90 9.49 10.36
N LEU A 15 -3.77 8.60 9.90
CA LEU A 15 -3.75 8.07 8.53
C LEU A 15 -4.30 9.13 7.57
N THR A 16 -3.60 9.42 6.49
CA THR A 16 -3.94 10.52 5.57
C THR A 16 -4.44 10.01 4.23
N GLU A 17 -3.87 8.93 3.71
CA GLU A 17 -4.18 8.40 2.38
C GLU A 17 -4.12 6.87 2.39
N PHE A 18 -4.95 6.27 1.53
CA PHE A 18 -4.95 4.84 1.27
C PHE A 18 -4.97 4.65 -0.24
N GLY A 19 -4.04 3.88 -0.77
CA GLY A 19 -4.13 3.39 -2.13
C GLY A 19 -4.16 1.89 -2.17
N TRP A 20 -5.03 1.35 -3.03
CA TRP A 20 -5.02 -0.07 -3.32
C TRP A 20 -5.49 -0.37 -4.73
N CYS A 21 -4.95 -1.46 -5.26
CA CYS A 21 -5.30 -1.99 -6.56
C CYS A 21 -5.55 -3.49 -6.47
N ILE A 22 -6.64 -3.94 -7.10
CA ILE A 22 -6.96 -5.35 -7.27
C ILE A 22 -6.69 -5.70 -8.73
N PHE A 23 -5.80 -6.65 -8.91
CA PHE A 23 -5.42 -7.16 -10.22
C PHE A 23 -5.35 -8.68 -10.19
N ARG A 24 -5.54 -9.27 -11.36
CA ARG A 24 -5.43 -10.72 -11.59
C ARG A 24 -4.04 -11.09 -12.05
N LYS A 25 -3.72 -12.38 -12.00
CA LYS A 25 -2.41 -12.91 -12.41
C LYS A 25 -2.06 -12.61 -13.88
N ASP A 26 -3.07 -12.45 -14.74
CA ASP A 26 -2.90 -12.09 -16.15
C ASP A 26 -2.64 -10.58 -16.37
N GLY A 27 -2.62 -9.78 -15.31
CA GLY A 27 -2.42 -8.33 -15.37
C GLY A 27 -3.70 -7.53 -15.52
N THR A 28 -4.88 -8.17 -15.63
CA THR A 28 -6.17 -7.47 -15.66
C THR A 28 -6.38 -6.71 -14.36
N ILE A 29 -6.66 -5.42 -14.45
CA ILE A 29 -6.95 -4.54 -13.31
C ILE A 29 -8.46 -4.50 -13.10
N ASP A 30 -8.92 -5.05 -11.96
CA ASP A 30 -10.33 -5.04 -11.59
C ASP A 30 -10.72 -3.75 -10.85
N LYS A 31 -9.78 -3.17 -10.09
CA LYS A 31 -10.03 -1.98 -9.25
C LYS A 31 -8.75 -1.20 -8.97
N LYS A 32 -8.84 0.13 -8.95
CA LYS A 32 -7.81 1.05 -8.45
C LYS A 32 -8.48 2.14 -7.65
N ILE A 33 -7.99 2.41 -6.45
CA ILE A 33 -8.48 3.49 -5.61
C ILE A 33 -7.30 4.24 -5.02
N HIS A 34 -7.43 5.56 -5.03
CA HIS A 34 -6.68 6.46 -4.17
C HIS A 34 -7.67 7.25 -3.30
N ALA A 35 -7.67 6.98 -2.00
CA ALA A 35 -8.59 7.56 -1.04
C ALA A 35 -7.88 8.52 -0.09
N ILE A 36 -8.38 9.74 0.02
CA ILE A 36 -7.92 10.76 0.97
C ILE A 36 -8.86 10.75 2.18
N VAL A 37 -8.29 10.64 3.37
CA VAL A 37 -9.04 10.62 4.63
C VAL A 37 -9.58 12.01 4.94
N LYS A 38 -10.90 12.17 4.86
CA LYS A 38 -11.59 13.46 5.00
C LYS A 38 -11.32 14.13 6.34
N GLU A 39 -11.32 13.37 7.43
CA GLU A 39 -11.09 13.84 8.80
C GLU A 39 -9.69 14.41 8.98
N ASN A 40 -8.73 13.92 8.20
CA ASN A 40 -7.32 14.20 8.33
C ASN A 40 -6.76 15.09 7.21
N ILE A 41 -7.62 15.71 6.40
CA ILE A 41 -7.22 16.50 5.22
C ILE A 41 -6.26 17.66 5.52
N LYS A 42 -6.33 18.19 6.76
CA LYS A 42 -5.47 19.27 7.26
C LYS A 42 -4.02 18.83 7.55
N TYR A 43 -3.78 17.54 7.74
CA TYR A 43 -2.45 17.00 7.97
C TYR A 43 -1.76 16.79 6.61
N ARG A 44 -0.55 17.34 6.48
CA ARG A 44 0.21 17.42 5.23
C ARG A 44 1.65 17.03 5.49
N ASN A 45 2.16 16.03 4.78
CA ASN A 45 3.55 15.65 4.83
C ASN A 45 4.35 16.57 3.90
N LYS A 46 5.37 17.26 4.42
CA LYS A 46 6.22 18.18 3.63
C LYS A 46 7.67 18.24 4.09
N LYS A 47 7.97 17.79 5.31
CA LYS A 47 9.28 17.97 5.93
C LYS A 47 10.22 16.81 5.63
N HIS A 48 9.73 15.58 5.72
CA HIS A 48 10.50 14.35 5.57
C HIS A 48 10.15 13.61 4.28
N VAL A 49 8.89 13.72 3.82
CA VAL A 49 8.45 13.18 2.53
C VAL A 49 7.69 14.23 1.71
N PRO A 50 7.76 14.17 0.37
CA PRO A 50 6.97 15.01 -0.53
C PRO A 50 5.46 14.90 -0.30
N ASP A 51 4.76 16.01 -0.52
CA ASP A 51 3.30 16.10 -0.50
C ASP A 51 2.73 15.81 -1.90
N ASN A 52 2.57 14.54 -2.26
CA ASN A 52 2.07 14.15 -3.58
C ASN A 52 0.60 13.71 -3.59
N ARG A 53 -0.12 13.92 -2.49
CA ARG A 53 -1.51 13.50 -2.31
C ARG A 53 -2.47 13.88 -3.43
N GLU A 54 -2.37 15.09 -3.94
CA GLU A 54 -3.25 15.58 -5.00
C GLU A 54 -2.76 15.23 -6.42
N TYR A 55 -1.67 14.47 -6.56
CA TYR A 55 -1.05 14.13 -7.84
C TYR A 55 -1.19 12.64 -8.19
N TYR A 56 -2.40 12.10 -8.06
CA TYR A 56 -2.69 10.71 -8.43
C TYR A 56 -2.56 10.52 -9.95
N LEU A 57 -1.74 9.57 -10.38
CA LEU A 57 -1.40 9.37 -11.79
C LEU A 57 -2.38 8.44 -12.54
N PHE A 58 -3.24 7.71 -11.82
CA PHE A 58 -4.02 6.60 -12.39
C PHE A 58 -5.53 6.80 -12.36
N GLY A 59 -5.99 8.02 -12.09
CA GLY A 59 -7.41 8.40 -12.02
C GLY A 59 -7.61 9.66 -11.17
N GLU A 60 -8.76 9.72 -10.50
CA GLU A 60 -9.09 10.79 -9.56
C GLU A 60 -9.05 10.29 -8.12
N SER A 61 -8.50 11.10 -7.21
CA SER A 61 -8.54 10.82 -5.78
C SER A 61 -9.95 11.00 -5.24
N VAL A 62 -10.41 10.09 -4.39
CA VAL A 62 -11.71 10.20 -3.71
C VAL A 62 -11.49 10.65 -2.27
N THR A 63 -12.14 11.72 -1.86
CA THR A 63 -12.16 12.12 -0.44
C THR A 63 -13.34 11.45 0.26
N GLN A 64 -13.06 10.63 1.27
CA GLN A 64 -14.08 9.87 2.00
C GLN A 64 -13.75 9.77 3.49
N ASN A 65 -14.75 9.46 4.31
CA ASN A 65 -14.55 9.26 5.75
C ASN A 65 -13.72 8.00 5.97
N LEU A 66 -12.93 7.97 7.04
CA LEU A 66 -12.11 6.80 7.38
C LEU A 66 -12.95 5.53 7.55
N SER A 67 -14.18 5.65 8.07
CA SER A 67 -15.10 4.52 8.24
C SER A 67 -15.56 3.91 6.90
N ASP A 68 -15.68 4.74 5.86
CA ASP A 68 -16.10 4.29 4.53
C ASP A 68 -14.93 3.54 3.86
N ILE A 69 -13.71 4.07 4.00
CA ILE A 69 -12.47 3.39 3.57
C ILE A 69 -12.34 2.05 4.28
N GLU A 70 -12.52 2.02 5.61
CA GLU A 70 -12.42 0.80 6.42
C GLU A 70 -13.34 -0.29 5.88
N LYS A 71 -14.62 0.06 5.66
CA LYS A 71 -15.63 -0.87 5.16
C LYS A 71 -15.27 -1.40 3.78
N GLU A 72 -14.95 -0.51 2.84
CA GLU A 72 -14.66 -0.89 1.46
C GLU A 72 -13.39 -1.76 1.36
N LEU A 73 -12.32 -1.33 2.01
CA LEU A 73 -11.04 -2.06 1.99
C LEU A 73 -11.17 -3.42 2.67
N LYS A 74 -11.95 -3.53 3.75
CA LYS A 74 -12.25 -4.81 4.39
C LYS A 74 -12.98 -5.77 3.44
N GLU A 75 -14.02 -5.29 2.76
CA GLU A 75 -14.76 -6.11 1.78
C GLU A 75 -13.87 -6.56 0.62
N ASP A 76 -12.94 -5.73 0.18
CA ASP A 76 -11.98 -6.06 -0.89
C ASP A 76 -10.92 -7.06 -0.43
N ILE A 77 -10.36 -6.88 0.77
CA ILE A 77 -9.40 -7.81 1.37
C ILE A 77 -10.04 -9.19 1.58
N GLU A 78 -11.34 -9.26 1.88
CA GLU A 78 -12.02 -10.54 2.01
C GLU A 78 -12.08 -11.34 0.70
N LYS A 79 -12.10 -10.66 -0.45
CA LYS A 79 -12.25 -11.26 -1.79
C LYS A 79 -10.93 -11.69 -2.44
N VAL A 80 -9.79 -11.46 -1.80
CA VAL A 80 -8.48 -11.72 -2.39
C VAL A 80 -7.67 -12.76 -1.62
N ASN A 81 -6.83 -13.48 -2.36
CA ASN A 81 -5.87 -14.43 -1.81
C ASN A 81 -4.56 -13.77 -1.38
N TYR A 82 -4.16 -12.66 -2.00
CA TYR A 82 -2.82 -12.09 -1.79
C TYR A 82 -2.87 -10.61 -1.45
N LEU A 83 -2.10 -10.23 -0.42
CA LEU A 83 -1.72 -8.86 -0.11
C LEU A 83 -0.30 -8.60 -0.59
N VAL A 84 -0.08 -7.47 -1.25
CA VAL A 84 1.20 -7.09 -1.84
C VAL A 84 1.53 -5.66 -1.42
N GLY A 85 2.78 -5.39 -1.06
CA GLY A 85 3.23 -4.04 -0.70
C GLY A 85 4.75 -3.96 -0.65
N GLN A 86 5.28 -2.77 -0.38
CA GLN A 86 6.72 -2.54 -0.19
C GLN A 86 6.98 -2.19 1.27
N GLY A 87 7.61 -3.09 2.03
CA GLY A 87 7.72 -2.89 3.48
C GLY A 87 6.36 -2.99 4.18
N ILE A 88 5.51 -3.91 3.69
CA ILE A 88 4.07 -4.02 3.98
C ILE A 88 3.72 -4.22 5.46
N GLU A 89 4.71 -4.52 6.31
CA GLU A 89 4.50 -4.64 7.75
C GLU A 89 3.96 -3.35 8.38
N SER A 90 4.32 -2.18 7.83
CA SER A 90 3.75 -0.90 8.28
C SER A 90 2.27 -0.79 7.93
N ASP A 91 1.90 -1.11 6.69
CA ASP A 91 0.51 -1.12 6.24
C ASP A 91 -0.35 -2.08 7.05
N ILE A 92 0.17 -3.28 7.34
CA ILE A 92 -0.52 -4.26 8.20
C ILE A 92 -0.78 -3.69 9.60
N ARG A 93 0.15 -2.91 10.17
CA ARG A 93 -0.09 -2.24 11.46
C ARG A 93 -1.17 -1.17 11.35
N TYR A 94 -1.21 -0.41 10.26
CA TYR A 94 -2.26 0.59 10.03
C TYR A 94 -3.63 -0.07 9.81
N LEU A 95 -3.71 -1.13 9.01
CA LEU A 95 -4.94 -1.92 8.85
C LEU A 95 -5.48 -2.41 10.20
N ASN A 96 -4.61 -2.94 11.06
CA ASN A 96 -5.01 -3.38 12.39
C ASN A 96 -5.48 -2.23 13.29
N SER A 97 -4.92 -1.01 13.15
CA SER A 97 -5.35 0.15 13.95
C SER A 97 -6.77 0.61 13.60
N ILE A 98 -7.24 0.29 12.38
CA ILE A 98 -8.60 0.53 11.90
C ILE A 98 -9.44 -0.76 11.84
N LYS A 99 -9.11 -1.78 12.66
CA LYS A 99 -9.90 -3.03 12.81
C LYS A 99 -10.07 -3.87 11.55
N ILE A 100 -9.17 -3.70 10.57
CA ILE A 100 -9.02 -4.61 9.44
C ILE A 100 -7.99 -5.67 9.82
N HIS A 101 -8.46 -6.88 10.11
CA HIS A 101 -7.59 -7.99 10.49
C HIS A 101 -7.10 -8.76 9.26
N THR A 102 -5.79 -8.98 9.20
CA THR A 102 -5.13 -9.73 8.12
C THR A 102 -4.65 -11.12 8.59
N SER A 103 -5.24 -11.67 9.65
CA SER A 103 -4.79 -12.91 10.31
C SER A 103 -4.88 -14.15 9.43
N LYS A 104 -5.72 -14.14 8.39
CA LYS A 104 -5.82 -15.24 7.42
C LYS A 104 -4.63 -15.31 6.46
N PHE A 105 -3.83 -14.24 6.34
CA PHE A 105 -2.72 -14.17 5.39
C PHE A 105 -1.40 -14.54 6.05
N GLU A 106 -0.58 -15.33 5.35
CA GLU A 106 0.74 -15.76 5.81
C GLU A 106 1.85 -15.04 5.04
N LYS A 107 2.86 -14.48 5.74
CA LYS A 107 4.03 -13.89 5.08
C LYS A 107 4.82 -14.95 4.34
N MET A 108 5.03 -14.73 3.04
CA MET A 108 5.79 -15.63 2.19
C MET A 108 7.29 -15.51 2.50
N LYS A 109 7.86 -16.54 3.14
CA LYS A 109 9.28 -16.58 3.57
C LYS A 109 10.09 -17.74 3.00
N SER A 110 9.45 -18.69 2.31
CA SER A 110 10.08 -19.91 1.81
C SER A 110 9.45 -20.34 0.48
N SER A 111 9.86 -21.49 -0.05
CA SER A 111 9.35 -22.05 -1.31
C SER A 111 7.87 -22.48 -1.26
N LYS A 112 7.24 -22.51 -0.07
CA LYS A 112 5.83 -22.86 0.06
C LYS A 112 4.96 -21.64 -0.26
N VAL A 113 4.11 -21.77 -1.29
CA VAL A 113 3.11 -20.77 -1.63
C VAL A 113 1.83 -21.03 -0.82
N PRO A 114 1.42 -20.14 0.09
CA PRO A 114 0.16 -20.29 0.82
C PRO A 114 -1.04 -19.97 -0.07
N GLU A 115 -2.21 -20.48 0.31
CA GLU A 115 -3.49 -20.09 -0.31
C GLU A 115 -3.80 -18.61 -0.08
N TYR A 116 -3.47 -18.10 1.12
CA TYR A 116 -3.58 -16.68 1.47
C TYR A 116 -2.21 -16.12 1.86
N GLY A 117 -1.62 -15.30 0.98
CA GLY A 117 -0.22 -14.87 1.11
C GLY A 117 -0.03 -13.37 1.29
N ILE A 118 1.02 -12.99 2.02
CA ILE A 118 1.56 -11.63 2.05
C ILE A 118 2.89 -11.64 1.29
N ILE A 119 2.96 -10.81 0.26
CA ILE A 119 4.14 -10.61 -0.59
C ILE A 119 4.71 -9.24 -0.29
N ASP A 120 5.91 -9.21 0.29
CA ASP A 120 6.69 -7.99 0.42
C ASP A 120 7.64 -7.86 -0.78
N THR A 121 7.44 -6.83 -1.59
CA THR A 121 8.29 -6.56 -2.76
C THR A 121 9.74 -6.25 -2.38
N MET A 122 10.01 -5.83 -1.13
CA MET A 122 11.38 -5.72 -0.62
C MET A 122 12.05 -7.09 -0.48
N ASP A 123 11.30 -8.13 -0.12
CA ASP A 123 11.83 -9.50 -0.02
C ASP A 123 12.14 -10.04 -1.43
N ILE A 124 11.28 -9.75 -2.43
CA ILE A 124 11.53 -10.09 -3.84
C ILE A 124 12.80 -9.40 -4.34
N TYR A 125 12.92 -8.08 -4.11
CA TYR A 125 14.13 -7.32 -4.46
C TYR A 125 15.38 -7.95 -3.83
N SER A 126 15.29 -8.29 -2.55
CA SER A 126 16.40 -8.86 -1.79
C SER A 126 16.84 -10.21 -2.36
N GLY A 127 15.88 -11.09 -2.66
CA GLY A 127 16.12 -12.40 -3.24
C GLY A 127 16.71 -12.33 -4.64
N PHE A 128 16.22 -11.42 -5.48
CA PHE A 128 16.68 -11.27 -6.87
C PHE A 128 18.10 -10.68 -6.96
N TYR A 129 18.40 -9.65 -6.17
CA TYR A 129 19.70 -8.97 -6.20
C TYR A 129 20.72 -9.54 -5.20
N HIS A 130 20.35 -10.56 -4.42
CA HIS A 130 21.17 -11.10 -3.32
C HIS A 130 21.69 -9.99 -2.39
N SER A 131 20.82 -9.04 -2.04
CA SER A 131 21.17 -7.85 -1.27
C SER A 131 20.10 -7.53 -0.23
N LYS A 132 20.37 -6.59 0.69
CA LYS A 132 19.33 -6.12 1.62
C LYS A 132 18.26 -5.32 0.87
N GLY A 133 17.01 -5.49 1.25
CA GLY A 133 15.89 -4.71 0.75
C GLY A 133 16.12 -3.20 0.90
N VAL A 134 15.64 -2.45 -0.09
CA VAL A 134 15.73 -0.99 -0.14
C VAL A 134 14.33 -0.38 -0.28
N GLY A 135 14.21 0.93 -0.02
CA GLY A 135 12.95 1.65 -0.24
C GLY A 135 12.56 1.70 -1.72
N LEU A 136 11.27 1.95 -1.97
CA LEU A 136 10.64 1.90 -3.30
C LEU A 136 11.41 2.67 -4.37
N GLU A 137 11.79 3.92 -4.09
CA GLU A 137 12.56 4.73 -5.04
C GLU A 137 13.85 4.03 -5.52
N LYS A 138 14.63 3.50 -4.57
CA LYS A 138 15.90 2.83 -4.88
C LYS A 138 15.65 1.54 -5.66
N SER A 139 14.58 0.81 -5.33
CA SER A 139 14.17 -0.40 -6.07
C SER A 139 13.83 -0.06 -7.52
N LEU A 140 13.02 0.98 -7.75
CA LEU A 140 12.58 1.41 -9.09
C LEU A 140 13.76 1.90 -9.93
N ILE A 141 14.66 2.72 -9.37
CA ILE A 141 15.90 3.16 -10.04
C ILE A 141 16.73 1.95 -10.47
N LYS A 142 16.95 0.98 -9.57
CA LYS A 142 17.77 -0.20 -9.85
C LYS A 142 17.17 -1.09 -10.94
N LEU A 143 15.85 -1.22 -10.96
CA LEU A 143 15.08 -1.95 -11.96
C LEU A 143 14.91 -1.18 -13.28
N GLN A 144 15.34 0.09 -13.34
CA GLN A 144 15.13 1.00 -14.47
C GLN A 144 13.65 1.15 -14.86
N LEU A 145 12.76 1.11 -13.86
CA LEU A 145 11.33 1.31 -14.06
C LEU A 145 11.00 2.80 -13.98
N PRO A 146 10.21 3.35 -14.92
CA PRO A 146 9.74 4.72 -14.83
C PRO A 146 8.80 4.88 -13.62
N TYR A 147 8.95 5.99 -12.91
CA TYR A 147 8.12 6.31 -11.76
C TYR A 147 7.92 7.82 -11.62
N GLY A 148 6.90 8.21 -10.86
CA GLY A 148 6.60 9.60 -10.55
C GLY A 148 5.68 9.69 -9.34
N ARG A 149 5.66 10.86 -8.69
CA ARG A 149 4.75 11.18 -7.59
C ARG A 149 4.78 10.17 -6.42
N LEU A 150 5.96 9.68 -6.05
CA LEU A 150 6.14 8.87 -4.83
C LEU A 150 5.56 9.59 -3.61
N HIS A 151 5.04 8.85 -2.63
CA HIS A 151 4.24 9.39 -1.51
C HIS A 151 2.86 9.94 -1.92
N ASN A 152 2.36 9.48 -3.06
CA ASN A 152 0.94 9.32 -3.31
C ASN A 152 0.65 7.83 -3.10
N ALA A 153 -0.31 7.48 -2.24
CA ALA A 153 -0.54 6.07 -1.89
C ALA A 153 -1.10 5.23 -3.06
N GLY A 154 -1.68 5.88 -4.08
CA GLY A 154 -2.51 5.29 -5.14
C GLY A 154 -1.79 4.68 -6.33
#